data_AF-W4LAH6-F1
#
_entry.id   AF-W4LAH6-F1
#
_cell.length_a   1.000
_cell.length_b   1.000
_cell.length_c   1.000
_cell.angle_alpha   90.00
_cell.angle_beta   90.00
_cell.angle_gamma   90.00
#
_symmetry.space_group_name_H-M   'P 1'
#
loop_
_entity.id
_entity.type
_entity.pdbx_description
1 polymer ?
#
loop_
_entity_poly.entity_id
_entity_poly.type
_entity_poly.pdbx_seq_one_letter_code
_entity_poly.pdbx_strand_id
1 'polypeptide(L)'
;MNQPSLMSVDTRFTLHAQADKSPFTCELNLAPLVAFWQQAIADHHPMYRPLAGQLREALKQAPALMEPIRDLSVITEHRELVETLMTAVFSPASWDEAYTAALIPFHFRSFYATPAFERLMLRDDGYLQGRVNVDEQTVAHVKLLHT
;
A
#
# COMPACT_ATOMS: atom_id res chain seq x y z
N MET A 1 -20.79 16.52 38.31
CA MET A 1 -19.67 16.09 37.43
C MET A 1 -20.20 16.04 36.01
N ASN A 2 -20.04 17.12 35.25
CA ASN A 2 -20.34 17.12 33.81
C ASN A 2 -19.05 16.74 33.09
N GLN A 3 -18.96 15.50 32.61
CA GLN A 3 -17.97 15.16 31.59
C GLN A 3 -18.35 15.92 30.31
N PRO A 4 -17.50 16.80 29.77
CA PRO A 4 -17.75 17.33 28.44
C PRO A 4 -17.76 16.15 27.47
N SER A 5 -18.87 16.01 26.75
CA SER A 5 -18.97 15.09 25.62
C SER A 5 -17.78 15.38 24.69
N LEU A 6 -16.92 14.38 24.49
CA LEU A 6 -15.87 14.40 23.48
C LEU A 6 -16.58 14.39 22.11
N MET A 7 -17.05 15.56 21.67
CA MET A 7 -17.50 15.73 20.30
C MET A 7 -16.29 15.53 19.40
N SER A 8 -16.22 14.32 18.83
CA SER A 8 -15.24 13.96 17.81
C SER A 8 -15.39 14.95 16.66
N VAL A 9 -14.36 15.76 16.43
CA VAL A 9 -14.36 16.65 15.28
C VAL A 9 -14.26 15.78 14.03
N ASP A 10 -15.22 15.89 13.11
CA ASP A 10 -15.24 15.12 11.87
C ASP A 10 -14.24 15.69 10.84
N THR A 11 -12.97 15.80 11.25
CA THR A 11 -11.92 16.29 10.38
C THR A 11 -11.16 15.10 9.84
N ARG A 12 -11.24 14.90 8.52
CA ARG A 12 -10.36 13.96 7.82
C ARG A 12 -8.98 14.62 7.71
N PHE A 13 -7.97 13.97 8.27
CA PHE A 13 -6.59 14.42 8.16
C PHE A 13 -5.89 13.58 7.10
N THR A 14 -5.08 14.26 6.28
CA THR A 14 -4.10 13.57 5.43
C THR A 14 -2.91 13.20 6.29
N LEU A 15 -2.62 11.90 6.37
CA LEU A 15 -1.38 11.42 6.95
C LEU A 15 -0.26 11.64 5.92
N HIS A 16 0.34 12.83 5.93
CA HIS A 16 1.60 13.05 5.21
C HIS A 16 2.74 12.52 6.08
N ALA A 17 3.19 11.31 5.82
CA ALA A 17 4.53 10.93 6.27
C ALA A 17 5.53 11.85 5.56
N GLN A 18 6.39 12.52 6.32
CA GLN A 18 7.46 13.37 5.78
C GLN A 18 8.59 12.50 5.21
N ALA A 19 8.29 11.68 4.20
CA ALA A 19 9.26 10.86 3.51
C ALA A 19 10.33 11.72 2.82
N ASP A 20 9.97 12.91 2.33
CA ASP A 20 10.89 13.88 1.71
C ASP A 20 11.95 14.43 2.69
N LYS A 21 11.79 14.17 4.01
CA LYS A 21 12.76 14.54 5.06
C LYS A 21 13.51 13.34 5.64
N SER A 22 13.31 12.14 5.10
CA SER A 22 14.06 10.96 5.53
C SER A 22 15.54 11.11 5.16
N PRO A 23 16.49 10.81 6.06
CA PRO A 23 17.92 10.80 5.73
C PRO A 23 18.31 9.62 4.83
N PHE A 24 17.37 8.73 4.50
CA PHE A 24 17.58 7.54 3.68
C PHE A 24 16.63 7.54 2.47
N THR A 25 17.18 7.19 1.30
CA THR A 25 16.39 6.92 0.10
C THR A 25 15.51 5.69 0.30
N CYS A 26 14.21 5.85 0.10
CA CYS A 26 13.22 4.77 0.25
C CYS A 26 12.51 4.56 -1.09
N GLU A 27 12.54 3.33 -1.60
CA GLU A 27 12.01 3.00 -2.93
C GLU A 27 11.13 1.76 -2.84
N LEU A 28 10.02 1.77 -3.58
CA LEU A 28 9.17 0.59 -3.74
C LEU A 28 9.92 -0.43 -4.60
N ASN A 29 10.00 -1.68 -4.17
CA ASN A 29 10.66 -2.72 -4.95
C ASN A 29 9.89 -4.04 -4.85
N LEU A 30 9.50 -4.59 -6.00
CA LEU A 30 8.75 -5.86 -6.09
C LEU A 30 9.66 -7.08 -6.36
N ALA A 31 10.96 -6.88 -6.61
CA ALA A 31 11.91 -7.96 -6.85
C ALA A 31 11.90 -9.05 -5.75
N PRO A 32 11.77 -8.74 -4.44
CA PRO A 32 11.64 -9.77 -3.41
C PRO A 32 10.40 -10.65 -3.58
N LEU A 33 9.26 -10.06 -3.98
CA LEU A 33 8.02 -10.80 -4.23
C LEU A 33 8.15 -11.67 -5.49
N VAL A 34 8.84 -11.18 -6.52
CA VAL A 34 9.18 -11.98 -7.70
C VAL A 34 10.07 -13.17 -7.33
N ALA A 35 11.11 -12.94 -6.54
CA ALA A 35 12.01 -14.00 -6.09
C ALA A 35 11.23 -15.08 -5.32
N PHE A 36 10.27 -14.70 -4.48
CA PHE A 36 9.36 -15.63 -3.80
C PHE A 36 8.59 -16.52 -4.77
N TRP A 37 7.99 -15.94 -5.83
CA TRP A 37 7.30 -16.72 -6.85
C TRP A 37 8.23 -17.67 -7.63
N GLN A 38 9.43 -17.21 -7.96
CA GLN A 38 10.38 -17.96 -8.77
C GLN A 38 11.09 -19.08 -8.01
N GLN A 39 11.38 -18.88 -6.73
CA GLN A 39 12.19 -19.78 -5.91
C GLN A 39 11.33 -20.55 -4.91
N ALA A 40 10.62 -19.85 -4.02
CA ALA A 40 9.92 -20.49 -2.92
C ALA A 40 8.71 -21.30 -3.39
N ILE A 41 7.81 -20.71 -4.19
CA ILE A 41 6.56 -21.41 -4.54
C ILE A 41 6.81 -22.54 -5.55
N ALA A 42 7.65 -22.30 -6.56
CA ALA A 42 7.94 -23.27 -7.62
C ALA A 42 8.63 -24.55 -7.10
N ASP A 43 9.49 -24.40 -6.08
CA ASP A 43 10.24 -25.52 -5.51
C ASP A 43 9.42 -26.32 -4.48
N HIS A 44 8.52 -25.66 -3.74
CA HIS A 44 7.76 -26.32 -2.67
C HIS A 44 6.51 -27.08 -3.15
N HIS A 45 5.88 -26.70 -4.27
CA HIS A 45 4.69 -27.43 -4.74
C HIS A 45 4.54 -27.45 -6.28
N PRO A 46 4.53 -28.64 -6.93
CA PRO A 46 4.53 -28.77 -8.39
C PRO A 46 3.42 -28.02 -9.13
N MET A 47 2.26 -27.82 -8.49
CA MET A 47 1.11 -27.08 -9.04
C MET A 47 1.47 -25.66 -9.50
N TYR A 48 2.43 -25.00 -8.85
CA TYR A 48 2.75 -23.61 -9.15
C TYR A 48 3.85 -23.44 -10.20
N ARG A 49 4.52 -24.52 -10.62
CA ARG A 49 5.59 -24.43 -11.64
C ARG A 49 5.12 -23.82 -12.96
N PRO A 50 3.95 -24.17 -13.51
CA PRO A 50 3.45 -23.53 -14.73
C PRO A 50 3.24 -22.03 -14.55
N LEU A 51 2.65 -21.63 -13.41
CA LEU A 51 2.40 -20.23 -13.09
C LEU A 51 3.70 -19.44 -12.91
N ALA A 52 4.69 -20.00 -12.18
CA ALA A 52 6.00 -19.38 -12.02
C ALA A 52 6.73 -19.21 -13.38
N GLY A 53 6.58 -20.18 -14.29
CA GLY A 53 7.09 -20.10 -15.66
C GLY A 53 6.45 -18.97 -16.46
N GLN A 54 5.11 -18.87 -16.44
CA GLN A 54 4.38 -17.79 -17.11
C GLN A 54 4.74 -16.41 -16.56
N LEU A 55 4.79 -16.29 -15.23
CA LEU A 55 5.16 -15.06 -14.55
C LEU A 55 6.57 -14.61 -14.94
N ARG A 56 7.52 -15.54 -15.04
CA ARG A 56 8.88 -15.25 -15.48
C ARG A 56 8.92 -14.70 -16.91
N GLU A 57 8.13 -15.26 -17.84
CA GLU A 57 8.08 -14.73 -19.21
C GLU A 57 7.40 -13.36 -19.29
N ALA A 58 6.33 -13.15 -18.51
CA ALA A 58 5.67 -11.84 -18.42
C ALA A 58 6.62 -10.77 -17.86
N LEU A 59 7.40 -11.09 -16.83
CA LEU A 59 8.38 -10.18 -16.23
C LEU A 59 9.54 -9.82 -17.17
N LYS A 60 9.91 -10.68 -18.13
CA LYS A 60 10.89 -10.30 -19.17
C LYS A 60 10.38 -9.18 -20.07
N GLN A 61 9.06 -9.06 -20.24
CA GLN A 61 8.43 -7.98 -21.00
C GLN A 61 8.18 -6.72 -20.14
N ALA A 62 8.32 -6.83 -18.81
CA ALA A 62 8.11 -5.74 -17.86
C ALA A 62 9.31 -5.59 -16.89
N PRO A 63 10.54 -5.36 -17.40
CA PRO A 63 11.74 -5.29 -16.56
C PRO A 63 11.68 -4.16 -15.51
N ALA A 64 10.88 -3.12 -15.76
CA ALA A 64 10.68 -2.02 -14.82
C ALA A 64 10.11 -2.45 -13.46
N LEU A 65 9.37 -3.57 -13.38
CA LEU A 65 8.87 -4.12 -12.12
C LEU A 65 9.94 -4.84 -11.29
N MET A 66 11.10 -5.14 -11.89
CA MET A 66 12.24 -5.76 -11.22
C MET A 66 13.23 -4.75 -10.63
N GLU A 67 13.08 -3.48 -11.01
CA GLU A 67 13.91 -2.37 -10.53
C GLU A 67 13.18 -1.61 -9.41
N PRO A 68 13.89 -0.78 -8.64
CA PRO A 68 13.24 0.15 -7.73
C PRO A 68 12.29 1.11 -8.47
N ILE A 69 11.01 1.07 -8.09
CA ILE A 69 9.91 1.80 -8.71
C ILE A 69 9.83 3.20 -8.10
N ARG A 70 10.13 4.20 -8.93
CA ARG A 70 10.06 5.63 -8.58
C ARG A 70 8.84 6.33 -9.17
N ASP A 71 8.36 5.84 -10.31
CA ASP A 71 7.13 6.29 -10.96
C ASP A 71 6.06 5.21 -10.82
N LEU A 72 4.93 5.56 -10.18
CA LEU A 72 3.82 4.63 -9.99
C LEU A 72 3.05 4.35 -11.28
N SER A 73 3.29 5.11 -12.35
CA SER A 73 2.73 4.79 -13.67
C SER A 73 3.10 3.36 -14.11
N VAL A 74 4.28 2.87 -13.73
CA VAL A 74 4.75 1.50 -13.97
C VAL A 74 3.81 0.45 -13.36
N ILE A 75 3.26 0.72 -12.18
CA ILE A 75 2.27 -0.17 -11.53
C ILE A 75 0.97 -0.18 -12.33
N THR A 76 0.53 0.98 -12.81
CA THR A 76 -0.70 1.10 -13.61
C THR A 76 -0.54 0.44 -14.97
N GLU A 77 0.59 0.63 -15.64
CA GLU A 77 0.91 0.04 -16.94
C GLU A 77 0.93 -1.50 -16.88
N HIS A 78 1.42 -2.07 -15.79
CA HIS A 78 1.54 -3.52 -15.61
C HIS A 78 0.56 -4.08 -14.56
N ARG A 79 -0.63 -3.49 -14.46
CA ARG A 79 -1.61 -3.76 -13.41
C ARG A 79 -1.93 -5.24 -13.23
N GLU A 80 -2.21 -5.97 -14.31
CA GLU A 80 -2.55 -7.41 -14.28
C GLU A 80 -1.41 -8.27 -13.72
N LEU A 81 -0.17 -7.92 -14.08
CA LEU A 81 1.02 -8.62 -13.60
C LEU A 81 1.25 -8.33 -12.12
N VAL A 82 1.06 -7.09 -11.69
CA VAL A 82 1.11 -6.72 -10.27
C VAL A 82 0.01 -7.43 -9.48
N GLU A 83 -1.23 -7.48 -9.97
CA GLU A 83 -2.32 -8.24 -9.34
C GLU A 83 -1.95 -9.71 -9.15
N THR A 84 -1.40 -10.33 -10.20
CA THR A 84 -0.94 -11.72 -10.14
C THR A 84 0.13 -11.91 -9.06
N LEU A 85 1.13 -11.03 -9.02
CA LEU A 85 2.18 -11.07 -7.99
C LEU A 85 1.60 -10.94 -6.59
N MET A 86 0.65 -10.02 -6.41
CA MET A 86 0.05 -9.70 -5.13
C MET A 86 -0.87 -10.80 -4.60
N THR A 87 -1.31 -11.76 -5.42
CA THR A 87 -2.06 -12.93 -4.92
C THR A 87 -1.30 -13.78 -3.91
N ALA A 88 0.04 -13.71 -3.90
CA ALA A 88 0.87 -14.34 -2.87
C ALA A 88 0.73 -13.67 -1.49
N VAL A 89 0.34 -12.40 -1.46
CA VAL A 89 0.22 -11.58 -0.24
C VAL A 89 -1.26 -11.35 0.13
N PHE A 90 -2.13 -11.23 -0.86
CA PHE A 90 -3.55 -10.95 -0.74
C PHE A 90 -4.33 -12.13 -1.32
N SER A 91 -4.93 -12.94 -0.44
CA SER A 91 -5.71 -14.09 -0.89
C SER A 91 -6.92 -13.63 -1.72
N PRO A 92 -7.13 -14.21 -2.92
CA PRO A 92 -8.33 -13.93 -3.71
C PRO A 92 -9.64 -14.29 -2.99
N ALA A 93 -9.60 -15.28 -2.09
CA ALA A 93 -10.79 -15.75 -1.38
C ALA A 93 -11.38 -14.72 -0.41
N SER A 94 -10.59 -13.74 0.03
CA SER A 94 -11.02 -12.67 0.92
C SER A 94 -10.95 -11.29 0.27
N TRP A 95 -10.80 -11.20 -1.05
CA TRP A 95 -10.53 -9.94 -1.76
C TRP A 95 -11.54 -8.83 -1.47
N ASP A 96 -12.83 -9.15 -1.45
CA ASP A 96 -13.89 -8.17 -1.28
C ASP A 96 -14.13 -7.76 0.18
N GLU A 97 -13.79 -8.64 1.12
CA GLU A 97 -14.07 -8.48 2.56
C GLU A 97 -12.84 -8.04 3.36
N ALA A 98 -11.65 -8.30 2.86
CA ALA A 98 -10.41 -7.91 3.50
C ALA A 98 -10.25 -6.39 3.48
N TYR A 99 -9.78 -5.85 4.60
CA TYR A 99 -9.44 -4.44 4.76
C TYR A 99 -7.93 -4.30 4.77
N THR A 100 -7.31 -4.55 3.62
CA THR A 100 -5.85 -4.59 3.51
C THR A 100 -5.35 -3.79 2.31
N ALA A 101 -4.17 -3.21 2.46
CA ALA A 101 -3.47 -2.48 1.42
C ALA A 101 -1.95 -2.63 1.58
N ALA A 102 -1.24 -2.58 0.45
CA ALA A 102 0.20 -2.38 0.40
C ALA A 102 0.49 -0.90 0.21
N LEU A 103 1.44 -0.39 1.00
CA LEU A 103 1.83 1.01 1.03
C LEU A 103 3.23 1.17 0.46
N ILE A 104 3.49 2.33 -0.15
CA ILE A 104 4.83 2.72 -0.55
C ILE A 104 5.66 2.92 0.74
N PRO A 105 6.91 2.40 0.81
CA PRO A 105 7.70 2.46 2.04
C PRO A 105 7.81 3.87 2.61
N PHE A 106 7.47 4.05 3.89
CA PHE A 106 7.48 5.35 4.60
C PHE A 106 6.56 6.43 4.01
N HIS A 107 5.67 6.09 3.09
CA HIS A 107 4.58 6.94 2.65
C HIS A 107 3.26 6.28 3.05
N PHE A 108 2.31 7.08 3.55
CA PHE A 108 0.94 6.61 3.73
C PHE A 108 0.14 6.65 2.42
N ARG A 109 0.78 6.31 1.30
CA ARG A 109 0.19 6.21 -0.02
C ARG A 109 0.17 4.75 -0.44
N SER A 110 -1.00 4.25 -0.80
CA SER A 110 -1.15 2.88 -1.29
C SER A 110 -0.83 2.81 -2.78
N PHE A 111 -0.23 1.70 -3.20
CA PHE A 111 -0.09 1.33 -4.62
C PHE A 111 -0.93 0.10 -4.98
N TYR A 112 -1.49 -0.60 -3.98
CA TYR A 112 -2.33 -1.78 -4.16
C TYR A 112 -3.23 -1.94 -2.94
N ALA A 113 -4.54 -1.99 -3.13
CA ALA A 113 -5.50 -2.10 -2.04
C ALA A 113 -6.68 -2.99 -2.45
N THR A 114 -7.27 -3.60 -1.43
CA THR A 114 -8.58 -4.26 -1.55
C THR A 114 -9.68 -3.20 -1.75
N PRO A 115 -10.79 -3.53 -2.43
CA PRO A 115 -11.84 -2.56 -2.73
C PRO A 115 -12.47 -1.95 -1.46
N ALA A 116 -12.62 -2.74 -0.39
CA ALA A 116 -13.16 -2.25 0.87
C ALA A 116 -12.23 -1.23 1.54
N PHE A 117 -10.92 -1.50 1.53
CA PHE A 117 -9.92 -0.57 2.04
C PHE A 117 -9.86 0.71 1.21
N GLU A 118 -9.86 0.59 -0.11
CA GLU A 118 -9.82 1.75 -1.03
C GLU A 118 -10.99 2.70 -0.80
N ARG A 119 -12.23 2.18 -0.73
CA ARG A 119 -13.42 3.00 -0.53
C ARG A 119 -13.45 3.76 0.80
N LEU A 120 -12.91 3.16 1.87
CA LEU A 120 -13.11 3.67 3.23
C LEU A 120 -11.88 4.41 3.76
N MET A 121 -10.68 3.95 3.39
CA MET A 121 -9.42 4.40 3.98
C MET A 121 -8.54 5.19 3.03
N LEU A 122 -8.85 5.24 1.72
CA LEU A 122 -8.07 6.01 0.75
C LEU A 122 -8.84 7.22 0.22
N ARG A 123 -8.08 8.26 -0.11
CA ARG A 123 -8.52 9.37 -0.96
C ARG A 123 -8.26 9.03 -2.42
N ASP A 124 -8.82 9.84 -3.32
CA ASP A 124 -8.64 9.68 -4.78
C ASP A 124 -7.16 9.73 -5.24
N ASP A 125 -6.27 10.35 -4.47
CA ASP A 125 -4.82 10.40 -4.73
C ASP A 125 -4.05 9.18 -4.18
N GLY A 126 -4.76 8.22 -3.57
CA GLY A 126 -4.22 7.00 -2.98
C GLY A 126 -3.59 7.20 -1.60
N TYR A 127 -3.67 8.38 -1.00
CA TYR A 127 -3.21 8.58 0.38
C TYR A 127 -4.26 8.11 1.38
N LEU A 128 -3.77 7.56 2.51
CA LEU A 128 -4.62 7.23 3.64
C LEU A 128 -5.33 8.47 4.16
N GLN A 129 -6.64 8.34 4.35
CA GLN A 129 -7.44 9.26 5.14
C GLN A 129 -7.76 8.62 6.48
N GLY A 130 -7.54 9.38 7.55
CA GLY A 130 -7.90 9.00 8.90
C GLY A 130 -8.84 10.01 9.53
N ARG A 131 -9.68 9.52 10.44
CA ARG A 131 -10.35 10.35 11.44
C ARG A 131 -9.46 10.38 12.66
N VAL A 132 -9.08 11.56 13.13
CA VAL A 132 -8.36 11.67 14.41
C VAL A 132 -9.40 12.01 15.46
N ASN A 133 -9.59 11.10 16.42
CA ASN A 133 -10.54 11.32 17.51
C ASN A 133 -9.89 12.13 18.63
N VAL A 134 -9.65 13.41 18.34
CA VAL A 134 -9.08 14.38 19.28
C VAL A 134 -10.02 15.56 19.40
N ASP A 135 -10.06 16.17 20.58
CA ASP A 135 -10.81 17.39 20.81
C ASP A 135 -10.13 18.59 20.10
N GLU A 136 -10.89 19.68 19.91
CA GLU A 136 -10.41 20.88 19.23
C GLU A 136 -9.18 21.51 19.89
N GLN A 137 -9.05 21.43 21.23
CA GLN A 137 -7.91 22.02 21.94
C GLN A 137 -6.62 21.26 21.61
N THR A 138 -6.69 19.93 21.54
CA THR A 138 -5.56 19.08 21.14
C THR A 138 -5.13 19.38 19.70
N VAL A 139 -6.07 19.56 18.76
CA VAL A 139 -5.72 19.94 17.36
C VAL A 139 -5.04 21.29 17.29
N ALA A 140 -5.57 22.30 18.00
CA ALA A 140 -4.99 23.64 18.03
C ALA A 140 -3.57 23.63 18.61
N HIS A 141 -3.35 22.83 19.66
CA HIS A 141 -2.04 22.70 20.30
C HIS A 141 -1.01 22.08 19.36
N VAL A 142 -1.35 20.99 18.66
CA VAL A 142 -0.44 20.35 17.69
C VAL A 142 -0.10 21.28 16.52
N LYS A 143 -1.06 22.07 16.02
CA LYS A 143 -0.82 23.05 14.95
C LYS A 143 0.20 24.12 15.35
N LEU A 144 0.16 24.59 16.60
CA LEU A 144 1.11 25.59 17.12
C LEU A 144 2.54 25.04 17.27
N LEU A 145 2.69 23.74 17.51
CA LEU A 145 3.99 23.08 17.68
C LEU A 145 4.71 22.79 16.35
N HIS A 146 4.00 22.84 15.23
CA HIS A 146 4.51 22.46 13.90
C HIS A 146 4.46 23.60 12.85
N THR A 147 4.16 24.84 13.27
CA THR A 147 4.48 26.08 12.53
C THR A 147 5.93 26.48 12.73
#